data_AF-A0AAW4W2I0-F1
#
_entry.id   AF-A0AAW4W2I0-F1
#
_cell.length_a   1.000
_cell.length_b   1.000
_cell.length_c   1.000
_cell.angle_alpha   90.00
_cell.angle_beta   90.00
_cell.angle_gamma   90.00
#
_symmetry.space_group_name_H-M   'P 1'
#
loop_
_entity.id
_entity.type
_entity.pdbx_description
1 polymer ?
#
loop_
_entity_poly.entity_id
_entity_poly.type
_entity_poly.pdbx_seq_one_letter_code
_entity_poly.pdbx_strand_id
1 'polypeptide(L)' 'MVKALCLHIAHDCNLACRYCFAEEGEYHGDRSMMSFEVGKQALDFLVENSGSRRNLEVDFFGGEPLMNFEVVKQLVA' A
#
# COMPACT_ATOMS: atom_id res chain seq x y z
N MET A 1 -18.62 0.67 6.13
CA MET A 1 -18.46 0.09 4.79
C MET A 1 -17.26 0.74 4.13
N VAL A 2 -16.25 -0.06 3.79
CA VAL A 2 -15.00 0.40 3.19
C VAL A 2 -15.19 0.51 1.67
N LYS A 3 -14.71 1.60 1.06
CA LYS A 3 -14.79 1.84 -0.39
C LYS A 3 -13.44 1.66 -1.07
N ALA A 4 -12.39 2.14 -0.39
CA ALA A 4 -11.06 2.20 -0.93
C ALA A 4 -10.03 1.81 0.13
N LEU A 5 -8.92 1.24 -0.29
CA LEU A 5 -7.72 1.05 0.53
C LEU A 5 -6.51 1.68 -0.15
N CYS A 6 -5.69 2.32 0.66
CA CYS A 6 -4.36 2.77 0.27
C CYS A 6 -3.34 1.80 0.89
N LEU A 7 -2.64 1.04 0.06
CA LEU A 7 -1.70 0.01 0.49
C LEU A 7 -0.28 0.56 0.41
N HIS A 8 0.36 0.72 1.57
CA HIS A 8 1.76 1.11 1.63
C HIS A 8 2.67 -0.08 1.25
N ILE A 9 2.92 -0.24 -0.04
CA ILE A 9 3.68 -1.36 -0.63
C ILE A 9 5.14 -1.36 -0.18
N ALA A 10 5.70 -0.17 0.01
CA ALA A 10 7.05 0.05 0.51
C ALA A 10 7.02 1.21 1.52
N HIS A 11 7.69 1.05 2.66
CA HIS A 11 8.04 2.16 3.55
C HIS A 11 9.48 2.65 3.31
N ASP A 12 10.05 2.31 2.16
CA ASP A 12 11.35 2.82 1.69
C ASP A 12 11.17 3.51 0.34
N CYS A 13 12.04 4.47 0.03
CA CYS A 13 12.02 5.23 -1.21
C CYS A 13 13.46 5.43 -1.71
N ASN A 14 13.66 5.42 -3.03
CA ASN A 14 14.97 5.70 -3.64
C ASN A 14 15.30 7.22 -3.70
N LEU A 15 14.41 8.08 -3.18
CA LEU A 15 14.56 9.53 -3.08
C LEU A 15 14.28 10.00 -1.65
N ALA A 16 14.77 11.21 -1.31
CA ALA A 16 14.57 11.86 -0.01
C ALA A 16 14.00 13.28 -0.23
N CYS A 17 12.73 13.35 -0.60
CA CYS A 17 12.07 14.62 -0.91
C CYS A 17 11.82 15.43 0.37
N ARG A 18 12.37 16.65 0.47
CA ARG A 18 12.27 17.51 1.68
C ARG A 18 10.86 17.84 2.16
N TYR A 19 9.88 17.74 1.27
CA TYR A 19 8.47 18.00 1.56
C TYR A 19 7.67 16.71 1.84
N CYS A 20 8.32 15.55 1.84
CA CYS A 20 7.67 14.26 1.99
C CYS A 20 7.43 13.93 3.47
N PHE A 21 6.19 13.60 3.79
CA PHE A 21 5.80 13.17 5.14
C PHE A 21 6.43 11.83 5.57
N ALA A 22 6.94 11.02 4.63
CA ALA A 22 7.50 9.70 4.94
C ALA A 22 9.02 9.75 5.26
N GLU A 23 9.76 10.77 4.79
CA GLU A 23 11.12 11.06 5.26
C GLU A 23 11.64 12.46 4.81
N GLU A 24 11.02 13.54 5.33
CA GLU A 24 11.65 14.65 6.07
C GLU A 24 10.63 15.25 7.10
N GLY A 25 9.74 14.41 7.65
CA GLY A 25 8.74 14.78 8.67
C GLY A 25 8.15 13.57 9.41
N GLU A 26 8.73 13.23 10.57
CA GLU A 26 8.22 12.38 11.66
C GLU A 26 8.02 10.86 11.45
N TYR A 27 8.17 10.28 10.25
CA TYR A 27 8.15 8.80 10.12
C TYR A 27 9.53 8.17 10.39
N HIS A 28 9.89 7.97 11.66
CA HIS A 28 11.03 7.13 12.08
C HIS A 28 10.70 5.63 12.00
N GLY A 29 9.97 5.22 10.97
CA GLY A 29 9.52 3.84 10.79
C GLY A 29 10.61 2.95 10.21
N ASP A 30 10.54 1.65 10.52
CA ASP A 30 11.43 0.67 9.90
C ASP A 30 11.19 0.61 8.38
N ARG A 31 12.30 0.74 7.63
CA ARG A 31 12.31 0.46 6.18
C ARG A 31 11.85 -0.97 5.97
N SER A 32 10.69 -1.11 5.38
CA SER A 32 10.00 -2.39 5.24
C SER A 32 9.26 -2.48 3.92
N MET A 33 9.16 -3.70 3.41
CA MET A 33 8.42 -4.02 2.19
C MET A 33 7.21 -4.85 2.57
N MET A 34 6.04 -4.54 2.01
CA MET A 34 4.82 -5.31 2.22
C MET A 34 4.99 -6.74 1.69
N SER A 35 4.65 -7.75 2.49
CA SER A 35 4.59 -9.13 2.01
C SER A 35 3.31 -9.36 1.21
N PHE A 36 3.33 -10.33 0.30
CA PHE A 36 2.15 -10.69 -0.48
C PHE A 36 0.98 -11.13 0.41
N GLU A 37 1.25 -11.86 1.49
CA GLU A 37 0.24 -12.35 2.42
C GLU A 37 -0.53 -11.20 3.06
N VAL A 38 0.17 -10.15 3.50
CA VAL A 38 -0.43 -8.95 4.09
C VAL A 38 -1.26 -8.21 3.05
N GLY A 39 -0.73 -8.03 1.83
CA GLY A 39 -1.46 -7.38 0.75
C GLY A 39 -2.75 -8.14 0.39
N LYS A 40 -2.69 -9.46 0.32
CA LYS A 40 -3.86 -10.31 0.06
C LYS A 40 -4.90 -10.19 1.16
N GLN A 41 -4.47 -10.26 2.43
CA GLN A 41 -5.37 -10.07 3.58
C GLN A 41 -6.05 -8.70 3.55
N ALA A 42 -5.35 -7.65 3.11
CA ALA A 42 -5.92 -6.32 2.97
C ALA A 42 -6.99 -6.26 1.86
N LEU A 43 -6.76 -6.94 0.72
CA LEU A 43 -7.76 -7.03 -0.35
C LEU A 43 -8.99 -7.86 0.07
N ASP A 44 -8.78 -8.99 0.74
CA ASP A 44 -9.86 -9.80 1.31
C ASP A 44 -10.71 -8.94 2.27
N PHE A 45 -10.05 -8.19 3.17
CA PHE A 45 -10.71 -7.24 4.07
C PHE A 45 -11.53 -6.19 3.32
N LEU A 46 -11.00 -5.60 2.24
CA LEU A 46 -11.74 -4.62 1.43
C LEU A 46 -13.01 -5.21 0.84
N VAL A 47 -12.92 -6.41 0.26
CA VAL A 47 -14.07 -7.08 -0.35
C VAL A 47 -15.13 -7.40 0.69
N GLU A 48 -14.75 -8.04 1.80
CA GLU A 48 -15.68 -8.43 2.88
C GLU A 48 -16.39 -7.22 3.52
N ASN A 49 -15.69 -6.08 3.62
CA ASN A 49 -16.20 -4.89 4.31
C ASN A 49 -16.81 -3.83 3.36
N SER A 50 -16.92 -4.15 2.06
CA SER A 50 -17.48 -3.25 1.04
C SER A 50 -18.99 -3.37 0.83
N GLY A 51 -19.63 -4.35 1.48
CA GLY A 51 -21.07 -4.57 1.39
C GLY A 51 -21.54 -4.86 -0.03
N SER A 52 -22.46 -4.06 -0.56
CA SER A 52 -23.04 -4.24 -1.90
C SER A 52 -22.35 -3.42 -3.00
N ARG A 53 -21.22 -2.75 -2.69
CA ARG A 53 -20.52 -1.93 -3.69
C ARG A 53 -19.83 -2.83 -4.71
N ARG A 54 -20.11 -2.56 -5.99
CA ARG A 54 -19.47 -3.24 -7.12
C ARG A 54 -18.07 -2.69 -7.43
N ASN A 55 -17.88 -1.38 -7.27
CA ASN A 55 -16.62 -0.72 -7.60
C ASN A 55 -15.83 -0.47 -6.32
N LEU A 56 -14.65 -1.07 -6.25
CA LEU A 56 -13.69 -0.93 -5.16
C LEU A 56 -12.42 -0.29 -5.70
N GLU A 57 -11.78 0.53 -4.90
CA GLU A 57 -10.58 1.29 -5.28
C GLU A 57 -9.40 0.83 -4.42
N VAL A 58 -8.26 0.56 -5.06
CA VAL A 58 -7.01 0.25 -4.37
C VAL A 58 -5.94 1.17 -4.94
N ASP A 59 -5.28 1.89 -4.05
CA ASP A 59 -4.11 2.71 -4.38
C ASP A 59 -2.85 2.04 -3.83
N PHE A 60 -1.82 1.91 -4.67
CA PHE A 60 -0.52 1.38 -4.27
C PHE A 60 0.38 2.56 -3.94
N PHE A 61 0.68 2.71 -2.65
CA PHE A 61 1.31 3.90 -2.09
C PHE A 61 2.46 3.54 -1.15
N GLY A 62 2.94 4.51 -0.38
CA GLY A 62 4.06 4.39 0.57
C GLY A 62 5.20 5.32 0.17
N GLY A 63 6.43 4.82 0.27
CA GLY A 63 7.63 5.45 -0.30
C GLY A 63 7.65 5.30 -1.81
N GLU A 64 8.34 4.28 -2.33
CA GLU A 64 8.34 3.95 -3.75
C GLU A 64 7.72 2.54 -3.99
N PRO A 65 6.44 2.46 -4.37
CA PRO A 65 5.74 1.18 -4.60
C PRO A 65 6.43 0.29 -5.64
N LEU A 66 7.10 0.88 -6.64
CA LEU A 66 7.78 0.12 -7.68
C LEU A 66 9.03 -0.61 -7.18
N MET A 67 9.55 -0.30 -5.98
CA MET A 67 10.61 -1.10 -5.35
C MET A 67 10.15 -2.51 -4.98
N ASN A 68 8.84 -2.72 -4.81
CA ASN A 68 8.23 -4.03 -4.54
C ASN A 68 7.16 -4.37 -5.59
N PHE A 69 7.50 -4.10 -6.86
CA PHE A 69 6.57 -4.25 -7.98
C PHE A 69 6.10 -5.70 -8.20
N GLU A 70 6.86 -6.69 -7.75
CA GLU A 70 6.44 -8.10 -7.86
C GLU A 70 5.21 -8.39 -7.00
N VAL A 71 5.16 -7.87 -5.76
CA VAL A 71 3.97 -7.99 -4.91
C VAL A 71 2.78 -7.24 -5.52
N VAL A 72 3.00 -6.05 -6.09
CA VAL A 72 1.93 -5.31 -6.81
C VAL A 72 1.31 -6.17 -7.91
N LYS A 73 2.13 -6.85 -8.73
CA LYS A 73 1.63 -7.75 -9.77
C LYS A 73 0.87 -8.93 -9.19
N GLN A 74 1.39 -9.56 -8.14
CA GLN A 74 0.72 -10.68 -7.48
C GLN A 74 -0.64 -10.30 -6.90
N LEU A 75 -0.82 -9.05 -6.45
CA LEU A 75 -2.07 -8.54 -5.90
C LEU A 75 -3.11 -8.17 -6.98
N VAL A 76 -2.67 -7.90 -8.21
CA VAL A 76 -3.55 -7.52 -9.33
C VAL A 76 -3.90 -8.71 -10.24
N ALA A 77 -3.05 -9.74 -10.28
CA ALA A 77 -3.21 -10.94 -11.10
C ALA A 77 -4.37 -11.84 -10.64
#